data_AF-A0A1I1Q8Y0-F1
#
_entry.id   AF-A0A1I1Q8Y0-F1
#
_cell.length_a   1.000
_cell.length_b   1.000
_cell.length_c   1.000
_cell.angle_alpha   90.00
_cell.angle_beta   90.00
_cell.angle_gamma   90.00
#
_symmetry.space_group_name_H-M   'P 1'
#
loop_
_entity.id
_entity.type
_entity.pdbx_description
1 polymer ?
#
loop_
_entity_poly.entity_id
_entity_poly.type
_entity_poly.pdbx_seq_one_letter_code
_entity_poly.pdbx_strand_id
1 'polypeptide(L)'
;MAGHFPFSGRGGRASTNAFFEAEGFNADLQEKYYQWWYNQAKEMVENDSELKVTKGHEFKEYPFGQHAHHNFHLNDKAWAVALADLGDFLKGVVFPRQSEEAMHKLEEEHNKVVEGLRKEAEENPREAAPDIGFFRHT
;
A
#
# COMPACT_ATOMS: atom_id res chain seq x y z
N MET A 1 18.01 6.25 3.34
CA MET A 1 17.13 6.64 2.21
C MET A 1 15.88 5.78 2.32
N ALA A 2 14.68 6.35 2.20
CA ALA A 2 13.46 5.55 2.20
C ALA A 2 13.40 4.77 0.87
N GLY A 3 13.16 3.47 0.94
CA GLY A 3 13.18 2.61 -0.24
C GLY A 3 12.21 3.04 -1.34
N HIS A 4 12.39 2.46 -2.52
CA HIS A 4 11.60 2.75 -3.73
C HIS A 4 10.17 2.14 -3.65
N PHE A 5 9.43 2.42 -2.58
CA PHE A 5 8.05 1.97 -2.39
C PHE A 5 7.06 2.92 -3.05
N PRO A 6 5.87 2.46 -3.50
CA PRO A 6 4.94 3.29 -4.27
C PRO A 6 4.33 4.47 -3.48
N PHE A 7 4.46 4.47 -2.16
CA PHE A 7 4.04 5.56 -1.27
C PHE A 7 5.21 6.48 -0.83
N SER A 8 6.45 6.24 -1.24
CA SER A 8 7.61 7.05 -0.85
C SER A 8 7.75 8.37 -1.63
N GLY A 9 7.00 8.54 -2.72
CA GLY A 9 6.93 9.78 -3.50
C GLY A 9 6.15 10.92 -2.83
N ARG A 10 6.29 12.14 -3.38
CA ARG A 10 5.69 13.40 -2.87
C ARG A 10 4.16 13.49 -2.99
N GLY A 11 3.51 12.48 -3.58
CA GLY A 11 2.08 12.45 -3.85
C GLY A 11 1.44 11.11 -3.48
N GLY A 12 1.65 10.63 -2.25
CA GLY A 12 1.38 9.25 -1.79
C GLY A 12 0.14 8.56 -2.37
N ARG A 13 -1.01 9.23 -2.46
CA ARG A 13 -2.24 8.67 -3.07
C ARG A 13 -2.20 8.59 -4.60
N ALA A 14 -1.67 9.62 -5.26
CA ALA A 14 -1.53 9.64 -6.71
C ALA A 14 -0.44 8.65 -7.16
N SER A 15 0.64 8.51 -6.39
CA SER A 15 1.74 7.58 -6.70
C SER A 15 1.35 6.12 -6.48
N THR A 16 0.59 5.82 -5.42
CA THR A 16 0.05 4.46 -5.20
C THR A 16 -0.98 4.08 -6.25
N ASN A 17 -1.87 4.99 -6.65
CA ASN A 17 -2.80 4.74 -7.74
C ASN A 17 -2.07 4.52 -9.08
N ALA A 18 -1.10 5.38 -9.42
CA ALA A 18 -0.30 5.24 -10.63
C ALA A 18 0.50 3.92 -10.65
N PHE A 19 1.00 3.49 -9.49
CA PHE A 19 1.67 2.19 -9.35
C PHE A 19 0.72 1.04 -9.67
N PHE A 20 -0.47 1.01 -9.08
CA PHE A 20 -1.45 -0.05 -9.38
C PHE A 20 -1.91 -0.05 -10.84
N GLU A 21 -2.03 1.13 -11.45
CA GLU A 21 -2.33 1.25 -12.88
C GLU A 21 -1.18 0.72 -13.76
N ALA A 22 0.07 1.06 -13.44
CA ALA A 22 1.24 0.61 -14.19
C ALA A 22 1.46 -0.92 -14.09
N GLU A 23 1.16 -1.50 -12.92
CA GLU A 23 1.26 -2.95 -12.70
C GLU A 23 0.03 -3.73 -13.17
N GLY A 24 -1.04 -3.05 -13.62
CA GLY A 24 -2.26 -3.70 -14.08
C GLY A 24 -3.07 -4.38 -12.99
N PHE A 25 -2.90 -3.99 -11.73
CA PHE A 25 -3.56 -4.64 -10.59
C PHE A 25 -5.05 -4.30 -10.53
N ASN A 26 -5.89 -5.34 -10.60
CA ASN A 26 -7.32 -5.24 -10.28
C ASN A 26 -7.54 -5.10 -8.76
N ALA A 27 -8.79 -4.95 -8.32
CA ALA A 27 -9.11 -4.72 -6.90
C ALA A 27 -8.57 -5.82 -5.97
N ASP A 28 -8.65 -7.09 -6.38
CA ASP A 28 -8.18 -8.23 -5.59
C ASP A 28 -6.66 -8.22 -5.43
N LEU A 29 -5.92 -7.90 -6.50
CA LEU A 29 -4.46 -7.80 -6.45
C LEU A 29 -4.00 -6.58 -5.63
N GLN A 30 -4.74 -5.47 -5.70
CA GLN A 30 -4.50 -4.30 -4.85
C GLN A 30 -4.71 -4.65 -3.37
N GLU A 31 -5.76 -5.39 -3.03
CA GLU A 31 -5.98 -5.88 -1.67
C GLU A 31 -4.85 -6.79 -1.21
N LYS A 32 -4.44 -7.78 -2.00
CA LYS A 32 -3.32 -8.68 -1.67
C LYS A 32 -2.03 -7.91 -1.40
N TYR A 33 -1.73 -6.93 -2.25
CA TYR A 33 -0.57 -6.06 -2.08
C TYR A 33 -0.66 -5.23 -0.79
N TYR A 34 -1.84 -4.66 -0.51
CA TYR A 34 -2.08 -3.92 0.73
C TYR A 34 -1.95 -4.82 1.96
N GLN A 35 -2.52 -6.03 1.92
CA GLN A 35 -2.47 -7.00 3.00
C GLN A 35 -1.03 -7.39 3.34
N TRP A 36 -0.18 -7.57 2.32
CA TRP A 36 1.25 -7.80 2.54
C TRP A 36 1.88 -6.64 3.33
N TRP A 37 1.68 -5.39 2.90
CA TRP A 37 2.17 -4.22 3.64
C TRP A 37 1.62 -4.10 5.04
N TYR A 38 0.32 -4.40 5.23
CA TYR A 38 -0.32 -4.39 6.54
C TYR A 38 0.35 -5.38 7.48
N ASN A 39 0.62 -6.60 7.01
CA ASN A 39 1.27 -7.64 7.81
C ASN A 39 2.71 -7.25 8.16
N GLN A 40 3.47 -6.70 7.21
CA GLN A 40 4.82 -6.19 7.45
C GLN A 40 4.83 -5.08 8.50
N ALA A 41 3.94 -4.09 8.36
CA ALA A 41 3.81 -2.99 9.29
C ALA A 41 3.43 -3.47 10.70
N LYS A 42 2.47 -4.40 10.78
CA LYS A 42 2.04 -5.00 12.03
C LYS A 42 3.18 -5.74 12.73
N GLU A 43 3.92 -6.57 11.99
CA GLU A 43 5.06 -7.32 12.54
C GLU A 43 6.16 -6.37 13.05
N MET A 44 6.50 -5.33 12.28
CA MET A 44 7.48 -4.32 12.70
C MET A 44 7.04 -3.59 13.99
N VAL A 45 5.74 -3.30 14.14
CA VAL A 45 5.18 -2.67 15.34
C VAL A 45 5.15 -3.65 16.51
N GLU A 46 4.82 -4.93 16.30
CA GLU A 46 4.75 -5.93 17.36
C GLU A 46 6.14 -6.33 17.90
N ASN A 47 7.18 -6.23 17.06
CA ASN A 47 8.56 -6.55 17.40
C ASN A 47 9.33 -5.40 18.06
N ASP A 48 8.89 -4.14 17.91
CA ASP A 48 9.44 -3.00 18.64
C ASP A 48 8.59 -2.74 19.90
N SER A 49 9.22 -2.84 21.08
CA SER A 49 8.51 -2.71 22.36
C SER A 49 7.83 -1.35 22.56
N GLU A 50 8.39 -0.26 22.04
CA GLU A 50 7.84 1.09 22.18
C GLU A 50 6.70 1.30 21.18
N LEU A 51 6.90 0.87 19.93
CA LEU A 51 5.84 0.93 18.90
C LEU A 51 4.66 0.05 19.29
N LYS A 52 4.89 -1.15 19.84
CA LYS A 52 3.82 -2.02 20.30
C LYS A 52 2.92 -1.34 21.32
N VAL A 53 3.52 -0.65 22.30
CA VAL A 53 2.80 0.06 23.37
C VAL A 53 2.04 1.26 22.81
N THR A 54 2.67 2.03 21.93
CA THR A 54 2.12 3.32 21.47
C THR A 54 1.21 3.21 20.25
N LYS A 55 1.49 2.27 19.34
CA LYS A 55 0.89 2.13 18.01
C LYS A 55 0.25 0.77 17.75
N GLY A 56 0.53 -0.25 18.56
CA GLY A 56 -0.05 -1.59 18.37
C GLY A 56 -1.59 -1.62 18.38
N HIS A 57 -2.23 -0.68 19.07
CA HIS A 57 -3.70 -0.56 19.07
C HIS A 57 -4.29 -0.16 17.70
N GLU A 58 -3.51 0.51 16.84
CA GLU A 58 -3.94 0.91 15.48
C GLU A 58 -4.02 -0.30 14.52
N PHE A 59 -3.49 -1.47 14.90
CA PHE A 59 -3.51 -2.72 14.12
C PHE A 59 -4.54 -3.74 14.63
N LYS A 60 -5.52 -3.29 15.43
CA LYS A 60 -6.63 -4.14 15.91
C LYS A 60 -7.69 -4.39 14.85
N GLU A 61 -7.80 -3.51 13.86
CA GLU A 61 -8.79 -3.56 12.79
C GLU A 61 -8.09 -3.44 11.44
N TYR A 62 -8.66 -4.11 10.43
CA TYR A 62 -8.18 -4.09 9.05
C TYR A 62 -9.27 -3.48 8.16
N PRO A 63 -8.95 -2.59 7.21
CA PRO A 63 -7.62 -2.03 6.92
C PRO A 63 -7.15 -0.97 7.95
N PHE A 64 -5.85 -0.70 8.00
CA PHE A 64 -5.23 0.42 8.75
C PHE A 64 -5.60 1.78 8.13
N GLY A 65 -5.92 2.75 8.99
CA GLY A 65 -6.05 4.17 8.62
C GLY A 65 -7.48 4.70 8.73
N GLN A 66 -7.63 6.02 8.77
CA GLN A 66 -8.93 6.67 8.97
C GLN A 66 -9.87 6.52 7.78
N HIS A 67 -9.31 6.35 6.57
CA HIS A 67 -10.08 6.22 5.34
C HIS A 67 -10.49 4.77 5.05
N ALA A 68 -9.99 3.79 5.82
CA ALA A 68 -10.31 2.38 5.69
C ALA A 68 -11.80 2.04 5.94
N HIS A 69 -12.50 2.89 6.69
CA HIS A 69 -13.86 2.60 7.18
C HIS A 69 -14.94 3.52 6.61
N HIS A 70 -14.58 4.44 5.70
CA HIS A 70 -15.51 5.43 5.13
C HIS A 70 -15.46 5.40 3.60
N ASN A 71 -16.38 4.65 3.01
CA ASN A 71 -16.36 4.28 1.60
C ASN A 71 -17.09 5.28 0.68
N PHE A 72 -17.15 6.57 1.03
CA PHE A 72 -18.24 7.40 0.47
C PHE A 72 -18.02 7.98 -0.93
N HIS A 73 -16.79 8.02 -1.50
CA HIS A 73 -16.56 8.69 -2.81
C HIS A 73 -15.35 8.17 -3.62
N LEU A 74 -14.80 6.98 -3.34
CA LEU A 74 -13.45 6.65 -3.81
C LEU A 74 -13.33 5.96 -5.19
N ASN A 75 -14.41 5.76 -5.95
CA ASN A 75 -14.37 5.24 -7.34
C ASN A 75 -13.35 4.09 -7.54
N ASP A 76 -13.47 3.02 -6.77
CA ASP A 76 -12.58 1.83 -6.80
C ASP A 76 -11.11 2.07 -6.40
N LYS A 77 -10.79 3.21 -5.79
CA LYS A 77 -9.43 3.56 -5.31
C LYS A 77 -9.25 3.37 -3.80
N ALA A 78 -10.12 2.60 -3.15
CA ALA A 78 -10.10 2.39 -1.70
C ALA A 78 -8.73 1.88 -1.22
N TRP A 79 -8.14 0.90 -1.94
CA TRP A 79 -6.84 0.33 -1.59
C TRP A 79 -5.67 1.29 -1.80
N ALA A 80 -5.70 2.14 -2.83
CA ALA A 80 -4.68 3.16 -3.03
C ALA A 80 -4.68 4.18 -1.88
N VAL A 81 -5.87 4.57 -1.40
CA VAL A 81 -6.01 5.49 -0.26
C VAL A 81 -5.55 4.82 1.04
N ALA A 82 -6.00 3.59 1.32
CA ALA A 82 -5.58 2.84 2.50
C ALA A 82 -4.05 2.63 2.51
N LEU A 83 -3.46 2.28 1.36
CA LEU A 83 -2.03 2.10 1.21
C LEU A 83 -1.26 3.41 1.42
N ALA A 84 -1.79 4.54 0.98
CA ALA A 84 -1.16 5.84 1.22
C ALA A 84 -1.14 6.19 2.72
N ASP A 85 -2.26 5.98 3.43
CA ASP A 85 -2.35 6.22 4.87
C ASP A 85 -1.35 5.32 5.64
N LEU A 86 -1.32 4.01 5.30
CA LEU A 86 -0.35 3.07 5.89
C LEU A 86 1.09 3.45 5.53
N GLY A 87 1.34 3.87 4.29
CA GLY A 87 2.64 4.30 3.81
C GLY A 87 3.16 5.55 4.53
N ASP A 88 2.29 6.51 4.84
CA ASP A 88 2.64 7.69 5.63
C ASP A 88 3.01 7.32 7.07
N PHE A 89 2.28 6.38 7.69
CA PHE A 89 2.66 5.81 8.98
C PHE A 89 4.03 5.12 8.92
N LEU A 90 4.25 4.26 7.93
CA LEU A 90 5.51 3.55 7.75
C LEU A 90 6.70 4.51 7.62
N LYS A 91 6.60 5.52 6.76
CA LYS A 91 7.66 6.51 6.55
C LYS A 91 7.92 7.38 7.78
N GLY A 92 6.86 7.81 8.46
CA GLY A 92 6.95 8.74 9.58
C GLY A 92 7.37 8.09 10.89
N VAL A 93 7.04 6.82 11.08
CA VAL A 93 7.13 6.16 12.38
C VAL A 93 8.02 4.91 12.35
N VAL A 94 7.85 4.04 11.34
CA VAL A 94 8.47 2.71 11.33
C VAL A 94 9.85 2.72 10.67
N PHE A 95 9.96 3.19 9.43
CA PHE A 95 11.20 3.17 8.65
C PHE A 95 12.37 3.91 9.31
N PRO A 96 12.20 5.06 9.99
CA PRO A 96 13.31 5.72 10.69
C PRO A 96 13.92 4.87 11.82
N ARG A 97 13.21 3.83 12.29
CA ARG A 97 13.65 2.91 13.34
C ARG A 97 14.25 1.61 12.79
N GLN A 98 14.19 1.39 11.48
CA GLN A 98 14.75 0.19 10.84
C GLN A 98 16.25 0.39 10.53
N SER A 99 17.01 -0.70 10.60
CA SER A 99 18.39 -0.70 10.12
C SER A 99 18.44 -0.66 8.59
N GLU A 100 19.57 -0.23 8.04
CA GLU A 100 19.78 -0.24 6.58
C GLU A 100 19.67 -1.65 5.99
N GLU A 101 20.20 -2.66 6.68
CA GLU A 101 20.07 -4.07 6.30
C GLU A 101 18.61 -4.53 6.28
N ALA A 102 17.82 -4.16 7.29
CA ALA A 102 16.39 -4.47 7.34
C ALA A 102 15.63 -3.80 6.19
N MET A 103 15.97 -2.55 5.86
CA MET A 103 15.36 -1.84 4.74
C MET A 103 15.70 -2.46 3.39
N HIS A 104 16.95 -2.89 3.17
CA HIS A 104 17.34 -3.60 1.95
C HIS A 104 16.62 -4.94 1.81
N LYS A 105 16.52 -5.71 2.89
CA LYS A 105 15.76 -6.96 2.88
C LYS A 105 14.28 -6.73 2.54
N LEU A 106 13.69 -5.68 3.10
CA LEU A 106 12.30 -5.29 2.81
C LEU A 106 12.11 -4.91 1.33
N GLU A 107 13.09 -4.23 0.71
CA GLU A 107 13.07 -3.93 -0.73
C GLU A 107 13.14 -5.20 -1.59
N GLU A 108 13.98 -6.16 -1.22
CA GLU A 108 14.05 -7.45 -1.92
C GLU A 108 12.73 -8.24 -1.81
N GLU A 109 12.12 -8.26 -0.63
CA GLU A 109 10.83 -8.91 -0.40
C GLU A 109 9.70 -8.21 -1.15
N HIS A 110 9.71 -6.88 -1.14
CA HIS A 110 8.77 -6.06 -1.91
C HIS A 110 8.84 -6.40 -3.41
N ASN A 111 10.03 -6.44 -3.99
CA ASN A 111 10.21 -6.78 -5.41
C ASN A 111 9.65 -8.18 -5.73
N LYS A 112 9.90 -9.18 -4.86
CA LYS A 112 9.37 -10.54 -5.04
C LYS A 112 7.84 -10.59 -5.03
N VAL A 113 7.22 -9.83 -4.13
CA VAL A 113 5.75 -9.75 -4.05
C VAL A 113 5.18 -9.08 -5.28
N VAL A 114 5.77 -7.98 -5.74
CA VAL A 114 5.32 -7.29 -6.96
C VAL A 114 5.45 -8.20 -8.18
N GLU A 115 6.57 -8.90 -8.34
CA GLU A 115 6.75 -9.86 -9.44
C GLU A 115 5.74 -11.02 -9.39
N GLY A 116 5.44 -11.54 -8.19
CA GLY A 116 4.42 -12.57 -8.00
C GLY A 116 3.03 -12.10 -8.43
N LEU A 117 2.61 -10.93 -7.94
CA LEU A 117 1.32 -10.33 -8.28
C LEU A 117 1.23 -9.93 -9.75
N ARG A 118 2.34 -9.50 -10.36
CA ARG A 118 2.39 -9.21 -11.81
C ARG A 118 2.10 -10.45 -12.64
N LYS A 119 2.64 -11.62 -12.27
CA LYS A 119 2.30 -12.89 -12.93
C LYS A 119 0.82 -13.23 -12.77
N GLU A 120 0.26 -13.03 -11.59
CA GLU A 120 -1.19 -13.21 -11.37
C GLU A 120 -2.03 -12.23 -12.20
N ALA A 121 -1.55 -11.00 -12.41
CA ALA A 121 -2.21 -10.00 -13.25
C ALA A 121 -2.23 -10.39 -14.73
N GLU A 122 -1.24 -11.15 -15.22
CA GLU A 122 -1.24 -11.70 -16.59
C GLU A 122 -2.37 -12.73 -16.79
N GLU A 123 -2.70 -13.50 -15.75
CA GLU A 123 -3.76 -14.52 -15.79
C GLU A 123 -5.16 -13.93 -15.54
N ASN A 124 -5.24 -12.81 -14.81
CA ASN A 124 -6.49 -12.12 -14.49
C ASN A 124 -6.35 -10.59 -14.70
N PRO A 125 -6.31 -10.13 -15.96
CA PRO A 125 -6.06 -8.73 -16.26
C PRO A 125 -7.19 -7.84 -15.76
N ARG A 126 -6.84 -6.64 -15.28
CA ARG A 126 -7.81 -5.61 -14.94
C ARG A 126 -8.70 -5.30 -16.15
N GLU A 127 -10.01 -5.19 -15.93
CA GLU A 127 -10.94 -4.73 -16.97
C GLU A 127 -10.48 -3.38 -17.53
N ALA A 128 -10.50 -3.26 -18.86
CA ALA A 128 -10.14 -2.02 -19.52
C ALA A 128 -11.01 -0.87 -18.98
N ALA A 129 -10.38 0.27 -18.70
CA ALA A 129 -11.12 1.47 -18.36
C ALA A 129 -12.14 1.76 -19.47
N PRO A 130 -13.38 2.15 -19.14
CA PRO A 130 -14.39 2.45 -20.15
C PRO A 130 -13.88 3.53 -21.11
N ASP A 131 -14.18 3.36 -22.41
CA ASP A 131 -13.70 4.21 -23.53
C ASP A 131 -14.06 5.71 -23.40
N ILE A 132 -14.92 6.08 -22.45
CA ILE A 132 -15.43 7.44 -22.30
C ILE A 132 -14.71 8.12 -21.12
N GLY A 133 -13.83 9.06 -21.47
CA GLY A 133 -12.98 9.79 -20.55
C GLY A 133 -13.71 10.38 -19.34
N PHE A 134 -13.22 10.01 -18.16
CA PHE A 134 -13.66 10.44 -16.83
C PHE A 134 -13.58 11.97 -16.55
N PHE A 135 -13.20 12.79 -17.55
CA PHE A 135 -12.97 14.23 -17.44
C PHE A 135 -13.78 15.07 -18.45
N ARG A 136 -15.07 14.78 -18.63
CA ARG A 136 -16.00 15.79 -19.16
C ARG A 136 -16.99 16.16 -18.08
N HIS A 137 -16.70 17.25 -17.37
CA HIS A 137 -17.74 18.04 -16.72
C HIS A 137 -18.78 18.40 -17.77
N THR A 138 -20.04 18.03 -17.54
CA THR A 138 -21.19 18.58 -18.26
C THR A 138 -21.66 19.84 -17.55
#